data_AF-A0A946H982-F1
#
_entry.id   AF-A0A946H982-F1
#
_cell.length_a   1.000
_cell.length_b   1.000
_cell.length_c   1.000
_cell.angle_alpha   90.00
_cell.angle_beta   90.00
_cell.angle_gamma   90.00
#
_symmetry.space_group_name_H-M   'P 1'
#
loop_
_entity.id
_entity.type
_entity.pdbx_description
1 polymer ?
#
loop_
_entity_poly.entity_id
_entity_poly.type
_entity_poly.pdbx_seq_one_letter_code
_entity_poly.pdbx_strand_id
1 'polypeptide(L)'
;MKDKPKVVLSVNHDGATICVDVFQRCDGTFGFEEYRRDPEDNTGWFAIGHHAHIIFTDIDSAKNAAIQQVDWLKGFSVPTVARGVF
;
A
#
# COMPACT_ATOMS: atom_id res chain seq x y z
N MET A 1 9.20 -19.24 -10.96
CA MET A 1 9.27 -18.73 -9.58
C MET A 1 8.21 -17.64 -9.50
N LYS A 2 7.22 -17.69 -8.60
CA LYS A 2 6.23 -16.62 -8.51
C LYS A 2 6.95 -15.39 -7.97
N ASP A 3 7.26 -14.43 -8.83
CA ASP A 3 7.90 -13.22 -8.38
C ASP A 3 6.94 -12.50 -7.42
N LYS A 4 7.40 -12.30 -6.19
CA LYS A 4 6.60 -11.65 -5.15
C LYS A 4 6.61 -10.15 -5.43
N PRO A 5 5.47 -9.46 -5.33
CA PRO A 5 5.45 -8.01 -5.46
C PRO A 5 6.36 -7.38 -4.39
N LYS A 6 7.12 -6.36 -4.79
CA LYS A 6 8.03 -5.63 -3.93
C LYS A 6 7.28 -4.45 -3.32
N VAL A 7 7.15 -4.40 -2.00
CA VAL A 7 6.60 -3.23 -1.31
C VAL A 7 7.56 -2.05 -1.48
N VAL A 8 7.06 -0.93 -2.01
CA VAL A 8 7.82 0.30 -2.25
C VAL A 8 7.50 1.38 -1.22
N LEU A 9 6.33 1.32 -0.61
CA LEU A 9 5.90 2.23 0.45
C LEU A 9 4.93 1.50 1.36
N SER A 10 5.07 1.70 2.67
CA SER A 10 4.12 1.22 3.69
C SER A 10 3.77 2.38 4.60
N VAL A 11 2.49 2.68 4.74
CA VAL A 11 1.97 3.74 5.61
C VAL A 11 1.17 3.10 6.73
N ASN A 12 1.56 3.34 7.97
CA ASN A 12 0.90 2.78 9.16
C ASN A 12 0.03 3.84 9.82
N HIS A 13 -1.17 3.45 10.26
CA HIS A 13 -2.04 4.31 11.07
C HIS A 13 -1.51 4.44 12.51
N ASP A 14 -1.95 5.44 13.26
CA ASP A 14 -1.41 5.86 14.57
C ASP A 14 -1.52 4.79 15.69
N GLY A 15 -2.26 3.71 15.45
CA GLY A 15 -2.33 2.54 16.34
C GLY A 15 -1.52 1.33 15.88
N ALA A 16 -0.82 1.41 14.74
CA ALA A 16 -0.15 0.29 14.06
C ALA A 16 -1.03 -0.95 13.83
N THR A 17 -2.36 -0.81 13.93
CA THR A 17 -3.35 -1.89 13.71
C THR A 17 -3.83 -1.95 12.27
N ILE A 18 -3.61 -0.88 11.50
CA ILE A 18 -3.97 -0.80 10.08
C ILE A 18 -2.80 -0.17 9.33
N CYS A 19 -2.48 -0.70 8.15
CA CYS A 19 -1.51 -0.13 7.24
C CYS A 19 -1.98 -0.20 5.79
N VAL A 20 -1.42 0.65 4.94
CA VAL A 20 -1.57 0.58 3.50
C VAL A 20 -0.20 0.36 2.88
N ASP A 21 -0.07 -0.72 2.12
CA ASP A 21 1.16 -1.07 1.42
C ASP A 21 0.98 -0.84 -0.07
N VAL A 22 1.84 0.02 -0.64
CA VAL A 22 1.99 0.20 -2.08
C VAL A 22 3.13 -0.70 -2.54
N PHE A 23 2.88 -1.52 -3.57
CA PHE A 23 3.83 -2.48 -4.07
C PHE A 23 3.96 -2.41 -5.59
N GLN A 24 5.15 -2.77 -6.07
CA GLN A 24 5.47 -2.93 -7.48
C GLN A 24 5.44 -4.41 -7.84
N ARG A 25 4.70 -4.77 -8.88
CA ARG A 25 4.67 -6.09 -9.50
C ARG A 25 5.83 -6.24 -10.48
N CYS A 26 6.14 -7.47 -10.86
CA CYS A 26 7.30 -7.76 -11.71
C CYS A 26 7.10 -7.40 -13.18
N ASP A 27 5.86 -7.15 -13.59
CA ASP A 27 5.53 -6.52 -14.88
C ASP A 27 5.83 -5.00 -14.89
N GLY A 28 6.31 -4.45 -13.78
CA GLY A 28 6.62 -3.03 -13.62
C GLY A 28 5.41 -2.18 -13.19
N THR A 29 4.23 -2.78 -13.07
CA THR A 29 3.02 -2.10 -12.61
C THR A 29 3.01 -1.94 -11.09
N PHE A 30 2.18 -1.03 -10.61
CA PHE A 30 1.97 -0.76 -9.20
C PHE A 30 0.57 -1.18 -8.76
N GLY A 31 0.46 -1.48 -7.48
CA GLY A 31 -0.79 -1.74 -6.79
C GLY A 31 -0.68 -1.27 -5.35
N PHE A 32 -1.80 -1.24 -4.65
CA PHE A 32 -1.82 -1.00 -3.22
C PHE A 32 -2.83 -1.93 -2.57
N GLU A 33 -2.63 -2.22 -1.29
CA GLU A 33 -3.57 -2.98 -0.50
C GLU A 33 -3.60 -2.46 0.93
N GLU A 34 -4.80 -2.46 1.52
CA GLU A 34 -4.99 -2.11 2.91
C GLU A 34 -5.01 -3.37 3.76
N TYR A 35 -4.19 -3.38 4.81
CA TYR A 35 -4.09 -4.47 5.75
C TYR A 35 -4.51 -4.04 7.15
N ARG A 36 -5.25 -4.91 7.83
CA ARG A 36 -5.56 -4.80 9.25
C ARG A 36 -4.90 -5.95 10.00
N ARG A 37 -4.24 -5.65 11.11
CA ARG A 37 -3.87 -6.63 12.12
C ARG A 37 -4.73 -6.43 13.36
N ASP A 38 -5.08 -7.52 14.01
CA ASP A 38 -5.64 -7.45 15.36
C ASP A 38 -4.49 -7.55 16.38
N PRO A 39 -4.33 -6.60 17.31
CA PRO A 39 -3.25 -6.68 18.31
C PRO A 39 -3.49 -7.80 19.34
N GLU A 40 -4.74 -8.23 19.55
CA GLU A 40 -5.07 -9.30 20.50
C GLU A 40 -5.02 -10.70 19.88
N ASP A 41 -5.14 -10.80 18.57
CA ASP A 41 -5.13 -12.05 17.83
C ASP A 41 -3.83 -12.14 17.02
N ASN A 42 -2.90 -13.01 17.41
CA ASN A 42 -1.57 -13.13 16.81
C ASN A 42 -1.60 -13.74 15.38
N THR A 43 -2.74 -13.62 14.70
CA THR A 43 -3.12 -14.25 13.43
C THR A 43 -2.58 -13.52 12.20
N GLY A 44 -1.97 -12.34 12.37
CA GLY A 44 -1.19 -11.65 11.34
C GLY A 44 -1.94 -10.49 10.67
N TRP A 45 -1.56 -10.19 9.43
CA TRP A 45 -2.15 -9.10 8.63
C TRP A 45 -3.19 -9.65 7.65
N PHE A 46 -4.36 -9.03 7.62
CA PHE A 46 -5.47 -9.38 6.75
C PHE A 46 -5.73 -8.26 5.76
N ALA A 47 -5.79 -8.59 4.47
CA ALA A 47 -6.19 -7.63 3.45
C ALA A 47 -7.69 -7.29 3.62
N ILE A 48 -8.00 -6.01 3.80
CA ILE A 48 -9.38 -5.52 4.01
C ILE A 48 -9.87 -4.61 2.89
N GLY A 49 -8.97 -3.95 2.14
CA GLY A 49 -9.33 -3.05 1.05
C GLY A 49 -9.70 -3.77 -0.24
N HIS A 50 -9.15 -4.98 -0.45
CA HIS A 50 -9.27 -5.74 -1.69
C HIS A 50 -8.85 -4.94 -2.94
N HIS A 51 -7.98 -3.96 -2.80
CA HIS A 51 -7.53 -3.08 -3.88
C HIS A 51 -6.36 -3.65 -4.69
N ALA A 52 -5.80 -4.80 -4.27
CA ALA A 52 -4.66 -5.43 -4.92
C ALA A 52 -4.90 -5.84 -6.40
N HIS A 53 -6.16 -5.91 -6.85
CA HIS A 53 -6.50 -6.19 -8.24
C HIS A 53 -6.35 -4.96 -9.16
N ILE A 54 -6.28 -3.75 -8.59
CA ILE A 54 -6.15 -2.52 -9.36
C ILE A 54 -4.69 -2.35 -9.80
N ILE A 55 -4.51 -2.01 -11.07
CA ILE A 55 -3.20 -1.93 -11.72
C ILE A 55 -2.96 -0.49 -12.13
N PHE A 56 -1.81 0.04 -11.69
CA PHE A 56 -1.35 1.38 -12.04
C PHE A 56 -0.02 1.29 -12.80
N THR A 57 0.17 2.16 -13.78
CA THR A 57 1.45 2.25 -14.52
C THR A 57 2.49 3.07 -13.79
N ASP A 58 2.07 3.86 -12.79
CA ASP A 58 2.93 4.78 -12.04
C ASP A 58 2.63 4.72 -10.54
N ILE A 59 3.67 4.97 -9.74
CA ILE A 59 3.59 4.92 -8.27
C ILE A 59 2.74 6.07 -7.71
N ASP A 60 2.75 7.25 -8.32
CA ASP A 60 1.97 8.40 -7.85
C ASP A 60 0.49 8.19 -8.10
N SER A 61 0.13 7.54 -9.21
CA SER A 61 -1.26 7.09 -9.46
C SER A 61 -1.73 6.09 -8.41
N ALA A 62 -0.89 5.11 -8.05
CA ALA A 62 -1.22 4.13 -7.01
C ALA A 62 -1.41 4.79 -5.64
N LYS A 63 -0.55 5.76 -5.29
CA LYS A 63 -0.66 6.53 -4.04
C LYS A 63 -1.91 7.39 -4.01
N ASN A 64 -2.18 8.14 -5.07
CA ASN A 64 -3.37 8.99 -5.14
C ASN A 64 -4.65 8.15 -5.04
N ALA A 65 -4.69 6.99 -5.70
CA ALA A 65 -5.79 6.06 -5.57
C ALA A 65 -5.93 5.50 -4.15
N ALA A 66 -4.82 5.17 -3.49
CA ALA A 66 -4.82 4.76 -2.09
C ALA A 66 -5.40 5.86 -1.18
N ILE A 67 -4.96 7.11 -1.36
CA ILE A 67 -5.47 8.26 -0.59
C ILE A 67 -6.97 8.45 -0.85
N GLN A 68 -7.45 8.25 -2.08
CA GLN A 68 -8.86 8.42 -2.41
C GLN A 68 -9.75 7.29 -1.87
N GLN A 69 -9.26 6.05 -1.90
CA GLN A 69 -10.03 4.86 -1.49
C GLN A 69 -9.96 4.58 0.01
N VAL A 70 -8.84 4.91 0.66
CA VAL A 70 -8.64 4.68 2.09
C VAL A 70 -8.92 5.98 2.86
N ASP A 71 -10.07 6.04 3.52
CA ASP A 71 -10.55 7.28 4.16
C ASP A 71 -9.60 7.85 5.21
N TRP A 72 -8.97 7.01 6.02
CA TRP A 72 -8.03 7.48 7.05
C TRP A 72 -6.71 7.99 6.44
N LEU A 73 -6.39 7.60 5.20
CA LEU A 73 -5.18 8.02 4.50
C LEU A 73 -5.35 9.41 3.85
N LYS A 74 -6.58 9.91 3.68
CA LYS A 74 -6.88 11.24 3.10
C LYS A 74 -6.17 12.41 3.79
N GLY A 75 -5.84 12.25 5.07
CA GLY A 75 -5.11 13.24 5.87
C GLY A 75 -3.60 13.02 5.95
N PHE A 76 -3.08 11.90 5.44
CA PHE A 76 -1.64 11.62 5.47
C PHE A 76 -0.95 12.29 4.29
N SER A 77 0.07 13.11 4.56
CA SER A 77 1.02 13.54 3.54
C SER A 77 1.88 12.34 3.17
N VAL A 78 1.41 11.56 2.19
CA VAL A 78 2.18 10.45 1.64
C VAL A 78 3.32 11.06 0.84
N PRO A 79 4.60 10.89 1.23
CA PRO A 79 5.68 11.50 0.49
C PRO A 79 5.66 10.97 -0.94
N THR A 80 5.54 11.88 -1.92
CA THR A 80 5.93 11.60 -3.29
C THR A 80 7.36 11.10 -3.21
N VAL A 81 7.58 9.86 -3.64
CA VAL A 81 8.94 9.35 -3.75
C VAL A 81 9.44 10.06 -4.99
N ALA A 82 9.99 11.26 -4.81
CA ALA A 82 10.81 11.87 -5.82
C ALA A 82 11.84 10.81 -6.16
N ARG A 83 11.75 10.27 -7.38
CA ARG A 83 12.66 9.25 -7.91
C ARG A 83 14.07 9.60 -7.44
N GLY A 84 14.54 8.87 -6.42
CA GLY A 84 15.89 8.98 -5.93
C GLY A 84 16.77 8.58 -7.10
N VAL A 85 17.49 9.54 -7.65
CA VAL A 85 18.59 9.31 -8.58
C VAL A 85 19.53 8.30 -7.91
N PHE A 86 19.90 7.30 -8.72
CA PHE A 86 20.72 6.13 -8.42
C PHE A 86 21.95 6.40 -7.54
#